data_AF-A0A841KYY7-F1
#
_entry.id   AF-A0A841KYY7-F1
#
_cell.length_a   1.000
_cell.length_b   1.000
_cell.length_c   1.000
_cell.angle_alpha   90.00
_cell.angle_beta   90.00
_cell.angle_gamma   90.00
#
_symmetry.space_group_name_H-M   'P 1'
#
loop_
_entity.id
_entity.type
_entity.pdbx_description
1 polymer ?
#
loop_
_entity_poly.entity_id
_entity_poly.type
_entity_poly.pdbx_seq_one_letter_code
_entity_poly.pdbx_strand_id
1 'polypeptide(L)'
;MKQCKFDEFLLQEYLDGTIDVLEKIILEEHLKSCAYCRRELTELKLLMWEFESLPDIELPSEIPLLRSKTLNQLQDAHGTNSFGIKELVDLQRNVLQNAGSFLEMAPGVKPGMVALKKGVKKAPSVLYRTVDVMLKGRKRLLALRDRL
;
A
#
# COMPACT_ATOMS: atom_id res chain seq x y z
N MET A 1 23.79 31.87 14.17
CA MET A 1 23.22 30.93 13.19
C MET A 1 21.75 31.30 13.01
N LYS A 2 21.36 31.87 11.86
CA LYS A 2 19.97 32.23 11.61
C LYS A 2 19.24 30.96 11.16
N GLN A 3 18.45 30.35 12.05
CA GLN A 3 17.53 29.28 11.69
C GLN A 3 16.46 29.85 10.76
N CYS A 4 16.45 29.39 9.51
CA CYS A 4 15.27 29.53 8.68
C CYS A 4 14.26 28.47 9.11
N LYS A 5 12.98 28.82 9.21
CA LYS A 5 11.89 27.86 9.50
C LYS A 5 11.17 27.42 8.22
N PHE A 6 11.83 27.59 7.07
CA PHE A 6 11.30 27.09 5.80
C PHE A 6 11.37 25.57 5.81
N ASP A 7 10.43 24.92 5.13
CA ASP A 7 10.36 23.47 5.12
C ASP A 7 11.59 22.89 4.39
N GLU A 8 12.40 22.12 5.11
CA GLU A 8 13.61 21.48 4.58
C GLU A 8 13.24 20.39 3.56
N PHE A 9 12.05 19.79 3.66
CA PHE A 9 11.57 18.77 2.71
C PHE A 9 11.42 19.32 1.29
N LEU A 10 10.97 20.58 1.17
CA LEU A 10 10.82 21.24 -0.13
C LEU A 10 12.16 21.41 -0.86
N LEU A 11 13.28 21.52 -0.14
CA LEU A 11 14.61 21.57 -0.77
C LEU A 11 14.98 20.23 -1.41
N GLN A 12 14.63 19.12 -0.76
CA GLN A 12 14.86 17.77 -1.28
C GLN A 12 13.97 17.48 -2.49
N GLU A 13 12.67 17.78 -2.41
CA GLU A 13 11.74 17.60 -3.53
C GLU A 13 12.12 18.46 -4.74
N TYR A 14 12.68 19.64 -4.51
CA TYR A 14 13.22 20.49 -5.57
C TYR A 14 14.45 19.87 -6.25
N LEU A 15 15.30 19.15 -5.51
CA LEU A 15 16.46 18.44 -6.07
C LEU A 15 16.05 17.19 -6.83
N ASP A 16 15.11 16.43 -6.28
CA ASP A 16 14.59 15.20 -6.88
C ASP A 16 13.68 15.47 -8.09
N GLY A 17 13.28 16.72 -8.31
CA GLY A 17 12.38 17.14 -9.38
C GLY A 17 10.93 16.71 -9.15
N THR A 18 10.55 16.42 -7.92
CA THR A 18 9.22 15.94 -7.50
C THR A 18 8.34 17.02 -6.88
N ILE A 19 8.88 18.22 -6.64
CA ILE A 19 8.17 19.37 -6.07
C ILE A 19 6.98 19.83 -6.93
N ASP A 20 5.87 20.23 -6.29
CA ASP A 20 4.72 20.80 -6.99
C ASP A 20 5.05 22.17 -7.63
N VAL A 21 4.32 22.52 -8.69
CA VAL A 21 4.53 23.77 -9.44
C VAL A 21 4.36 25.00 -8.55
N LEU A 22 3.37 25.02 -7.65
CA LEU A 22 3.14 26.16 -6.75
C LEU A 22 4.23 26.26 -5.69
N GLU A 23 4.61 25.13 -5.11
CA GLU A 23 5.66 25.05 -4.08
C GLU A 23 7.02 25.44 -4.64
N LYS A 24 7.30 25.06 -5.88
CA LYS A 24 8.51 25.47 -6.61
C LYS A 24 8.63 26.99 -6.71
N ILE A 25 7.55 27.69 -7.09
CA ILE A 25 7.56 29.15 -7.21
C ILE A 25 7.84 29.80 -5.85
N ILE A 26 7.18 29.31 -4.79
CA ILE A 26 7.35 29.82 -3.43
C ILE A 26 8.79 29.61 -2.95
N LEU A 27 9.35 28.42 -3.19
CA LEU A 27 10.72 28.08 -2.84
C LEU A 27 11.71 28.95 -3.62
N GLU A 28 11.53 29.16 -4.92
CA GLU A 28 12.42 30.00 -5.73
C GLU A 28 12.42 31.47 -5.26
N GLU A 29 11.26 32.02 -4.89
CA GLU A 29 11.20 33.35 -4.26
C GLU A 29 11.88 33.36 -2.88
N HIS A 30 11.70 32.31 -2.08
CA HIS A 30 12.40 32.17 -0.81
C HIS A 30 13.92 32.13 -0.99
N LEU A 31 14.42 31.37 -1.96
CA LEU A 31 15.82 31.23 -2.29
C LEU A 31 16.45 32.55 -2.76
N LYS A 32 15.70 33.53 -3.28
CA LYS A 32 16.25 34.86 -3.58
C LYS A 32 16.60 35.64 -2.32
N SER A 33 15.83 35.48 -1.24
CA SER A 33 15.99 36.27 0.00
C SER A 33 16.77 35.55 1.10
N CYS A 34 16.76 34.21 1.14
CA CYS A 34 17.34 33.42 2.22
C CYS A 34 18.73 32.85 1.87
N ALA A 35 19.78 33.39 2.48
CA ALA A 35 21.15 32.88 2.30
C ALA A 35 21.38 31.49 2.94
N TYR A 36 20.60 31.15 3.98
CA TYR A 36 20.71 29.85 4.67
C TYR A 36 20.25 28.71 3.77
N CYS A 37 19.02 28.77 3.27
CA CYS A 37 18.47 27.72 2.39
C CYS A 37 19.23 27.62 1.06
N ARG A 38 19.80 28.72 0.54
CA ARG A 38 20.69 28.66 -0.63
C ARG A 38 21.95 27.85 -0.35
N ARG A 39 22.56 28.03 0.82
CA ARG A 39 23.76 27.27 1.21
C ARG A 39 23.43 25.79 1.36
N GLU A 40 22.35 25.48 2.06
CA GLU A 40 21.86 24.11 2.25
C GLU A 40 21.56 23.41 0.92
N LEU A 41 20.85 24.10 0.01
CA LEU A 41 20.61 23.58 -1.35
C LEU A 41 21.93 23.32 -2.10
N THR A 42 22.93 24.18 -1.91
CA THR A 42 24.25 24.00 -2.55
C THR A 42 24.99 22.80 -1.98
N GLU A 43 24.96 22.61 -0.66
CA GLU A 43 25.55 21.45 0.02
C GLU A 43 24.91 20.14 -0.46
N LEU A 44 23.58 20.10 -0.58
CA LEU A 44 22.86 18.94 -1.11
C LEU A 44 23.20 18.66 -2.59
N LYS A 45 23.32 19.71 -3.43
CA LYS A 45 23.74 19.54 -4.84
C LYS A 45 25.14 18.97 -4.97
N LEU A 46 26.07 19.39 -4.11
CA LEU A 46 27.43 18.88 -4.12
C LEU A 46 27.45 17.40 -3.76
N LEU A 47 26.72 17.01 -2.72
CA LEU A 47 26.59 15.60 -2.33
C LEU A 47 25.99 14.73 -3.45
N MET A 48 24.96 15.24 -4.15
CA MET A 48 24.40 14.52 -5.28
C MET A 48 25.38 14.36 -6.43
N TRP A 49 26.12 15.42 -6.75
CA TRP A 49 27.16 15.38 -7.77
C TRP A 49 28.27 14.38 -7.42
N GLU A 50 28.68 14.31 -6.15
CA GLU A 50 29.65 13.31 -5.69
C GLU A 50 29.14 11.88 -5.92
N PHE A 51 27.86 11.61 -5.66
CA PHE A 51 27.25 10.30 -5.94
C PHE A 51 27.17 9.98 -7.43
N GLU A 52 26.82 10.95 -8.26
CA GLU A 52 26.81 10.78 -9.73
C GLU A 52 28.21 10.59 -10.31
N SER A 53 29.24 11.10 -9.62
CA SER A 53 30.64 10.94 -10.02
C SER A 53 31.26 9.60 -9.63
N LEU A 54 30.54 8.78 -8.85
CA LEU A 54 31.02 7.45 -8.48
C LEU A 54 31.17 6.58 -9.74
N PRO A 55 32.23 5.78 -9.84
CA PRO A 55 32.41 4.89 -10.98
C PRO A 55 31.27 3.88 -11.06
N ASP A 56 30.79 3.63 -12.28
CA ASP A 56 29.85 2.54 -12.53
C ASP A 56 30.47 1.21 -12.09
N ILE A 57 29.76 0.51 -11.20
CA ILE A 57 30.21 -0.78 -10.70
C ILE A 57 29.73 -1.85 -11.68
N GLU A 58 30.67 -2.59 -12.27
CA GLU A 58 30.33 -3.78 -13.05
C GLU A 58 29.65 -4.82 -12.15
N LEU A 59 28.44 -5.23 -12.55
CA LEU A 59 27.69 -6.25 -11.81
C LEU A 59 28.40 -7.60 -11.95
N PRO A 60 28.71 -8.30 -10.83
CA PRO A 60 29.32 -9.62 -10.88
C PRO A 60 28.46 -10.61 -11.67
N SER A 61 29.12 -11.46 -12.46
CA SER A 61 28.46 -12.41 -13.38
C SER A 61 27.58 -13.45 -12.67
N GLU A 62 27.77 -13.62 -11.37
CA GLU A 62 27.06 -14.57 -10.52
C GLU A 62 25.70 -14.03 -10.04
N ILE A 63 25.44 -12.72 -10.14
CA ILE A 63 24.20 -12.09 -9.64
C ILE A 63 22.93 -12.72 -10.27
N PRO A 64 22.85 -12.99 -11.59
CA PRO A 64 21.69 -13.64 -12.18
C PRO A 64 21.48 -15.07 -11.65
N LEU A 65 22.57 -15.80 -11.39
CA LEU A 65 22.52 -17.16 -10.84
C LEU A 65 22.06 -17.15 -9.38
N LEU A 66 22.53 -16.18 -8.59
CA LEU A 66 22.07 -16.00 -7.22
C LEU A 66 20.59 -15.62 -7.19
N ARG A 67 20.15 -14.73 -8.10
CA ARG A 67 18.73 -14.34 -8.23
C ARG A 67 17.84 -15.54 -8.57
N SER A 68 18.22 -16.35 -9.55
CA SER A 68 17.41 -17.52 -9.92
C SER A 68 17.39 -18.55 -8.79
N LYS A 69 18.53 -18.77 -8.12
CA LYS A 69 18.62 -19.66 -6.96
C LYS A 69 17.74 -19.19 -5.80
N THR A 70 17.77 -17.90 -5.45
CA THR A 70 16.93 -17.37 -4.37
C THR A 70 15.44 -17.40 -4.73
N LEU A 71 15.07 -17.07 -5.97
CA LEU A 71 13.69 -17.19 -6.44
C LEU A 71 13.19 -18.63 -6.40
N ASN A 72 14.01 -19.59 -6.85
CA ASN A 72 13.66 -21.01 -6.80
C ASN A 72 13.54 -21.49 -5.35
N GLN A 73 14.45 -21.09 -4.46
CA GLN A 73 14.34 -21.41 -3.04
C GLN A 73 13.07 -20.85 -2.39
N LEU A 74 12.63 -19.66 -2.79
CA LEU A 74 11.34 -19.13 -2.33
C LEU A 74 10.17 -19.92 -2.90
N GLN A 75 10.22 -20.33 -4.17
CA GLN A 75 9.20 -21.20 -4.77
C GLN A 75 9.14 -22.57 -4.08
N ASP A 76 10.31 -23.15 -3.77
CA ASP A 76 10.43 -24.45 -3.09
C ASP A 76 10.05 -24.37 -1.62
N ALA A 77 10.38 -23.26 -0.94
CA ALA A 77 9.96 -22.99 0.44
C ALA A 77 8.45 -22.69 0.55
N HIS A 78 7.85 -22.13 -0.49
CA HIS A 78 6.41 -22.05 -0.64
C HIS A 78 5.77 -23.38 -1.06
N GLY A 79 6.60 -24.37 -1.43
CA GLY A 79 6.20 -25.71 -1.79
C GLY A 79 5.29 -25.74 -3.01
N THR A 80 5.29 -26.87 -3.70
CA THR A 80 4.23 -27.27 -4.63
C THR A 80 2.89 -27.51 -3.92
N ASN A 81 2.52 -26.70 -2.92
CA ASN A 81 1.12 -26.54 -2.57
C ASN A 81 0.56 -25.65 -3.66
N SER A 82 0.04 -26.30 -4.72
CA SER A 82 -0.85 -25.64 -5.66
C SER A 82 -1.78 -24.76 -4.83
N PHE A 83 -1.86 -23.45 -5.12
CA PHE A 83 -2.81 -22.55 -4.47
C PHE A 83 -4.17 -23.23 -4.48
N GLY A 84 -4.53 -23.83 -3.35
CA GLY A 84 -5.63 -24.75 -3.29
C GLY A 84 -6.92 -23.95 -3.21
N ILE A 85 -8.03 -24.62 -3.50
CA ILE A 85 -9.35 -24.01 -3.36
C ILE A 85 -9.55 -23.54 -1.90
N LYS A 86 -8.89 -24.18 -0.92
CA LYS A 86 -8.93 -23.76 0.49
C LYS A 86 -8.18 -22.45 0.72
N GLU A 87 -6.93 -22.32 0.28
CA GLU A 87 -6.18 -21.06 0.40
C GLU A 87 -6.87 -19.92 -0.35
N LEU A 88 -7.48 -20.21 -1.51
CA LEU A 88 -8.27 -19.23 -2.26
C LEU A 88 -9.51 -18.77 -1.48
N VAL A 89 -10.24 -19.70 -0.86
CA VAL A 89 -11.40 -19.39 -0.03
C VAL A 89 -11.00 -18.59 1.20
N ASP A 90 -9.87 -18.92 1.84
CA ASP A 90 -9.38 -18.19 3.00
C ASP A 90 -8.90 -16.78 2.63
N LEU A 91 -8.23 -16.63 1.48
CA LEU A 91 -7.83 -15.32 0.95
C LEU A 91 -9.05 -14.47 0.60
N GLN A 92 -10.05 -15.04 -0.10
CA GLN A 92 -11.30 -14.34 -0.39
C GLN A 92 -12.03 -13.95 0.89
N ARG A 93 -12.06 -14.82 1.90
CA ARG A 93 -12.67 -14.54 3.21
C ARG A 93 -11.97 -13.38 3.90
N ASN A 94 -10.64 -13.33 3.88
CA ASN A 94 -9.85 -12.25 4.47
C ASN A 94 -10.08 -10.92 3.74
N VAL A 95 -10.10 -10.92 2.40
CA VAL A 95 -10.41 -9.74 1.59
C VAL A 95 -11.82 -9.21 1.89
N LEU A 96 -12.82 -10.10 1.95
CA LEU A 96 -14.20 -9.76 2.30
C LEU A 96 -14.34 -9.22 3.72
N GLN A 97 -13.57 -9.76 4.67
CA GLN A 97 -13.57 -9.28 6.05
C GLN A 97 -13.00 -7.87 6.14
N ASN A 98 -11.86 -7.61 5.50
CA ASN A 98 -11.22 -6.30 5.50
C ASN A 98 -12.07 -5.25 4.78
N ALA A 99 -12.66 -5.61 3.62
CA ALA A 99 -13.62 -4.77 2.93
C ALA A 99 -14.87 -4.49 3.80
N GLY A 100 -15.33 -5.48 4.56
CA GLY A 100 -16.43 -5.33 5.53
C GLY A 100 -16.09 -4.33 6.63
N SER A 101 -14.90 -4.41 7.22
CA SER A 101 -14.43 -3.47 8.24
C SER A 101 -14.28 -2.05 7.70
N PHE A 102 -13.83 -1.89 6.45
CA PHE A 102 -13.79 -0.58 5.78
C PHE A 102 -15.20 0.00 5.57
N LEU A 103 -16.13 -0.84 5.11
CA LEU A 103 -17.53 -0.46 4.92
C LEU A 103 -18.22 -0.09 6.24
N GLU A 104 -17.83 -0.69 7.37
CA GLU A 104 -18.33 -0.31 8.70
C GLU A 104 -17.89 1.10 9.14
N MET A 105 -16.74 1.58 8.64
CA MET A 105 -16.21 2.91 8.95
C MET A 105 -16.78 4.01 8.03
N ALA A 106 -17.33 3.66 6.87
CA ALA A 106 -17.92 4.63 5.96
C ALA A 106 -19.30 5.13 6.48
N PRO A 107 -19.54 6.45 6.51
CA PRO A 107 -20.81 7.01 6.96
C PRO A 107 -21.95 6.59 6.03
N GLY A 108 -23.04 6.04 6.61
CA GLY A 108 -24.25 5.64 5.85
C GLY A 108 -24.38 4.15 5.51
N VAL A 109 -23.40 3.30 5.85
CA VAL A 109 -23.42 1.87 5.46
C VAL A 109 -24.31 0.99 6.34
N LYS A 110 -24.45 1.30 7.63
CA LYS A 110 -25.38 0.59 8.55
C LYS A 110 -26.84 0.58 8.05
N PRO A 111 -27.45 1.72 7.64
CA PRO A 111 -28.79 1.70 7.04
C PRO A 111 -28.81 1.02 5.67
N GLY A 112 -27.73 1.12 4.88
CA GLY A 112 -27.57 0.43 3.59
C GLY A 112 -27.61 -1.09 3.71
N MET A 113 -26.89 -1.69 4.67
CA MET A 113 -26.94 -3.13 4.93
C MET A 113 -28.33 -3.59 5.42
N VAL A 114 -29.02 -2.78 6.23
CA VAL A 114 -30.40 -3.08 6.68
C VAL A 114 -31.39 -3.03 5.50
N ALA A 115 -31.23 -2.08 4.58
CA ALA A 115 -32.01 -1.99 3.36
C ALA A 115 -31.74 -3.17 2.42
N LEU A 116 -30.48 -3.57 2.25
CA LEU A 116 -30.07 -4.73 1.46
C LEU A 116 -30.66 -6.02 2.03
N LYS A 117 -30.64 -6.19 3.36
CA LYS A 117 -31.27 -7.33 4.05
C LYS A 117 -32.80 -7.36 3.89
N LYS A 118 -33.46 -6.20 3.81
CA LYS A 118 -34.89 -6.09 3.48
C LYS A 118 -35.17 -6.36 1.99
N GLY A 119 -34.25 -5.98 1.11
CA GLY A 119 -34.31 -6.24 -0.34
C GLY A 119 -34.12 -7.71 -0.69
N VAL A 120 -33.20 -8.40 -0.02
CA VAL A 120 -32.94 -9.84 -0.21
C VAL A 120 -34.18 -10.67 0.19
N LYS A 121 -34.95 -10.25 1.21
CA LYS A 121 -36.25 -10.85 1.57
C LYS A 121 -37.34 -10.70 0.50
N LYS A 122 -37.18 -9.76 -0.42
CA LYS A 122 -38.08 -9.52 -1.56
C LYS A 122 -37.54 -10.10 -2.87
N ALA A 123 -36.35 -10.70 -2.87
CA ALA A 123 -35.77 -11.35 -4.03
C ALA A 123 -36.43 -12.72 -4.28
N PRO A 124 -36.34 -13.27 -5.51
CA PRO A 124 -36.86 -14.60 -5.82
C PRO A 124 -36.38 -15.66 -4.82
N SER A 125 -37.25 -16.60 -4.46
CA SER A 125 -37.04 -17.58 -3.38
C SER A 125 -35.72 -18.35 -3.47
N VAL A 126 -35.19 -18.53 -4.68
CA VAL A 126 -33.89 -19.17 -4.96
C VAL A 126 -32.73 -18.31 -4.46
N LEU A 127 -32.73 -17.01 -4.76
CA LEU A 127 -31.70 -16.07 -4.31
C LEU A 127 -31.78 -15.78 -2.80
N TYR A 128 -32.99 -15.69 -2.24
CA TYR A 128 -33.13 -15.56 -0.79
C TYR A 128 -32.61 -16.80 -0.06
N ARG A 129 -32.93 -18.00 -0.56
CA ARG A 129 -32.48 -19.27 0.05
C ARG A 129 -30.97 -19.43 -0.02
N THR A 130 -30.32 -19.11 -1.14
CA THR A 130 -28.86 -19.22 -1.26
C THR A 130 -28.14 -18.28 -0.31
N VAL A 131 -28.60 -17.03 -0.21
CA VAL A 131 -28.02 -16.03 0.71
C VAL A 131 -28.28 -16.40 2.19
N ASP A 132 -29.47 -16.89 2.53
CA ASP A 132 -29.81 -17.32 3.90
C ASP A 132 -29.02 -18.56 4.33
N VAL A 133 -28.81 -19.54 3.43
CA VAL A 133 -27.95 -20.71 3.68
C VAL A 133 -26.50 -20.30 3.89
N MET A 134 -25.96 -19.37 3.09
CA MET A 134 -24.61 -18.84 3.29
C MET A 134 -24.46 -18.12 4.64
N LEU A 135 -25.43 -17.29 5.02
CA LEU A 135 -25.42 -16.57 6.30
C LEU A 135 -25.52 -17.52 7.51
N LYS A 136 -26.32 -18.58 7.41
CA LYS A 136 -26.42 -19.63 8.44
C LYS A 136 -25.16 -20.49 8.50
N GLY A 137 -24.55 -20.79 7.35
CA GLY A 137 -23.26 -21.47 7.25
C GLY A 137 -22.14 -20.69 7.93
N ARG A 138 -22.10 -19.36 7.74
CA ARG A 138 -21.17 -18.47 8.45
C ARG A 138 -21.32 -18.55 9.97
N LYS A 139 -22.55 -18.59 10.51
CA LYS A 139 -22.77 -18.72 11.96
C LYS A 139 -22.27 -20.06 12.52
N ARG A 140 -22.47 -21.16 11.80
CA ARG A 140 -21.97 -22.48 12.20
C ARG A 140 -20.45 -22.55 12.16
N LEU A 141 -19.82 -21.95 11.15
CA LEU A 141 -18.35 -21.89 11.05
C LEU A 141 -17.73 -20.99 12.12
N LEU A 142 -18.38 -19.87 12.49
CA LEU A 142 -17.93 -19.04 13.60
C LEU A 142 -18.06 -19.77 14.94
N ALA A 143 -19.15 -20.51 15.16
CA ALA A 143 -19.34 -21.31 16.37
C ALA A 143 -18.36 -22.51 16.47
N LEU A 144 -17.83 -23.00 15.35
CA LEU A 144 -16.79 -24.03 15.31
C LEU A 144 -15.40 -23.44 15.61
N ARG A 145 -15.14 -22.19 15.21
CA ARG A 145 -13.91 -21.47 15.55
C ARG A 145 -13.81 -21.18 17.04
N ASP A 146 -14.92 -20.87 17.71
CA ASP A 146 -14.93 -20.59 19.16
C ASP A 146 -14.81 -21.88 20.03
N ARG A 147 -14.64 -23.06 19.40
CA ARG A 147 -14.43 -24.37 20.06
C ARG A 147 -13.05 -24.99 19.78
N LEU A 148 -12.20 -24.33 18.99
CA LEU A 148 -10.77 -24.65 18.78
C LEU A 148 -9.93 -23.69 19.62
#